data_AF-X1PDV4-F1
#
_entry.id   AF-X1PDV4-F1
#
_cell.length_a   1.000
_cell.length_b   1.000
_cell.length_c   1.000
_cell.angle_alpha   90.00
_cell.angle_beta   90.00
_cell.angle_gamma   90.00
#
_symmetry.space_group_name_H-M   'P 1'
#
loop_
_entity.id
_entity.type
_entity.pdbx_description
1 polymer ?
#
loop_
_entity_poly.entity_id
_entity_poly.type
_entity_poly.pdbx_seq_one_letter_code
_entity_poly.pdbx_strand_id
1 'polypeptide(L)'
;KLDLGKIFKNWSNGSVIRSWLVELMEKGLREKKELDEIPSYVEDTGEVNWLVQEAIEREIPIPVITQSMIELLKSRDSKNDSARAVAMMRHGFGGHPYGKDEYIAKERKISRLHPI
;
A
#
# COMPACT_ATOMS: atom_id res chain seq x y z
N LYS A 1 21.85 14.51 1.08
CA LYS A 1 20.60 13.74 1.37
C LYS A 1 19.47 14.39 0.56
N LEU A 2 18.58 13.63 -0.06
CA LEU A 2 17.47 14.16 -0.87
C LEU A 2 16.32 14.62 0.04
N ASP A 3 15.62 15.69 -0.35
CA ASP A 3 14.40 16.17 0.31
C ASP A 3 13.19 15.53 -0.39
N LEU A 4 12.69 14.44 0.19
CA LEU A 4 11.58 13.69 -0.39
C LEU A 4 10.31 14.54 -0.51
N GLY A 5 10.02 15.41 0.45
CA GLY A 5 8.83 16.28 0.39
C GLY A 5 8.87 17.22 -0.81
N LYS A 6 10.04 17.82 -1.11
CA LYS A 6 10.22 18.63 -2.32
C LYS A 6 10.14 17.83 -3.61
N ILE A 7 10.65 16.59 -3.62
CA ILE A 7 10.57 15.70 -4.79
C ILE A 7 9.12 15.36 -5.10
N PHE A 8 8.34 14.93 -4.10
CA PHE A 8 6.92 14.62 -4.28
C PHE A 8 6.10 15.85 -4.66
N LYS A 9 6.45 17.04 -4.14
CA LYS A 9 5.88 18.31 -4.60
C LYS A 9 6.17 18.60 -6.07
N ASN A 10 7.37 18.28 -6.55
CA ASN A 10 7.67 18.43 -7.97
C ASN A 10 6.87 17.43 -8.81
N TRP A 11 6.75 16.17 -8.36
CA TRP A 11 5.96 15.16 -9.07
C TRP A 11 4.46 15.45 -9.06
N SER A 12 3.93 16.15 -8.05
CA SER A 12 2.53 16.59 -8.05
C SER A 12 2.24 17.70 -9.08
N ASN A 13 3.27 18.27 -9.74
CA ASN A 13 3.12 19.38 -10.68
C ASN A 13 3.76 19.06 -12.05
N GLY A 14 2.91 18.86 -13.08
CA GLY A 14 3.37 18.70 -14.47
C GLY A 14 4.06 17.38 -14.82
N SER A 15 4.19 16.44 -13.87
CA SER A 15 4.74 15.10 -14.15
C SER A 15 3.68 14.14 -14.71
N VAL A 16 4.14 13.11 -15.44
CA VAL A 16 3.27 12.03 -15.95
C VAL A 16 2.66 11.19 -14.82
N ILE A 17 3.37 11.04 -13.70
CA ILE A 17 2.92 10.23 -12.55
C ILE A 17 2.05 11.03 -11.56
N ARG A 18 1.71 12.28 -11.88
CA ARG A 18 0.87 13.13 -11.04
C ARG A 18 -0.43 12.39 -10.73
N SER A 19 -0.72 12.27 -9.46
CA SER A 19 -1.92 11.61 -8.96
C SER A 19 -2.22 12.07 -7.54
N TRP A 20 -3.43 11.81 -7.10
CA TRP A 20 -3.81 12.09 -5.71
C TRP A 20 -2.94 11.35 -4.69
N LEU A 21 -2.46 10.13 -5.02
CA LEU A 21 -1.52 9.40 -4.18
C LEU A 21 -0.18 10.14 -4.00
N VAL A 22 0.34 10.75 -5.07
CA VAL A 22 1.55 11.58 -5.00
C VAL A 22 1.33 12.81 -4.13
N GLU A 23 0.16 13.45 -4.20
CA GLU A 23 -0.21 14.59 -3.35
C GLU A 23 -0.35 14.18 -1.87
N LEU A 24 -0.92 13.01 -1.58
CA LEU A 24 -1.02 12.47 -0.22
C LEU A 24 0.36 12.17 0.37
N MET A 25 1.29 11.65 -0.44
CA MET A 25 2.66 11.42 -0.01
C MET A 25 3.41 12.74 0.23
N GLU A 26 3.24 13.74 -0.65
CA GLU A 26 3.78 15.09 -0.42
C GLU A 26 3.29 15.66 0.92
N LYS A 27 1.98 15.58 1.17
CA LYS A 27 1.36 16.06 2.39
C LYS A 27 1.92 15.35 3.62
N GLY A 28 1.94 14.02 3.64
CA GLY A 28 2.43 13.25 4.77
C GLY A 28 3.91 13.51 5.08
N LEU A 29 4.76 13.67 4.06
CA LEU A 29 6.16 14.05 4.23
C LEU A 29 6.34 15.49 4.75
N ARG A 30 5.47 16.42 4.38
CA ARG A 30 5.50 17.82 4.85
C ARG A 30 4.99 18.00 6.27
N GLU A 31 4.01 17.21 6.68
CA GLU A 31 3.45 17.22 8.04
C GLU A 31 4.43 16.67 9.09
N LYS A 32 5.65 16.28 8.67
CA LYS A 32 6.75 15.80 9.52
C LYS A 32 6.35 14.62 10.42
N LYS A 33 5.43 13.77 9.97
CA LYS A 33 5.41 12.39 10.49
C LYS A 33 6.69 11.73 10.02
N GLU A 34 7.58 11.43 10.96
CA GLU A 34 8.78 10.65 10.66
C GLU A 34 8.32 9.30 10.10
N LEU A 35 8.86 8.89 8.94
CA LEU A 35 8.53 7.60 8.33
C LEU A 35 8.73 6.47 9.35
N ASP A 36 9.71 6.62 10.24
CA ASP A 36 10.03 5.68 11.31
C ASP A 36 8.85 5.39 12.27
N GLU A 37 7.87 6.29 12.39
CA GLU A 37 6.66 6.09 13.19
C GLU A 37 5.58 5.27 12.49
N ILE A 38 5.62 5.18 11.15
CA ILE A 38 4.64 4.43 10.35
C ILE A 38 5.09 2.98 10.24
N PRO A 39 4.28 1.96 10.56
CA PRO A 39 4.68 0.56 10.47
C PRO A 39 5.31 0.19 9.12
N SER A 40 6.35 -0.64 9.16
CA SER A 40 7.11 -1.04 7.97
C SER A 40 6.43 -2.12 7.12
N TYR A 41 5.13 -2.30 7.28
CA TYR A 41 4.31 -3.26 6.57
C TYR A 41 2.93 -2.66 6.29
N VAL A 42 2.21 -3.28 5.36
CA VAL A 42 0.87 -2.84 4.97
C VAL A 42 -0.15 -3.92 5.34
N GLU A 43 -1.16 -3.53 6.11
CA GLU A 43 -2.33 -4.39 6.37
C GLU A 43 -3.27 -4.44 5.16
N ASP A 44 -3.86 -5.61 4.93
CA ASP A 44 -4.73 -5.88 3.79
C ASP A 44 -5.78 -6.97 4.05
N THR A 45 -6.93 -6.81 3.39
CA THR A 45 -8.10 -7.70 3.48
C THR A 45 -7.90 -9.02 2.74
N GLY A 46 -6.78 -9.21 2.03
CA GLY A 46 -6.54 -10.42 1.23
C GLY A 46 -7.27 -10.44 -0.12
N GLU A 47 -7.87 -9.33 -0.55
CA GLU A 47 -8.56 -9.25 -1.84
C GLU A 47 -7.65 -9.60 -3.04
N VAL A 48 -6.40 -9.12 -3.02
CA VAL A 48 -5.47 -9.43 -4.10
C VAL A 48 -5.09 -10.92 -4.11
N ASN A 49 -5.17 -11.63 -2.98
CA ASN A 49 -4.91 -13.08 -2.94
C ASN A 49 -5.94 -13.86 -3.76
N TRP A 50 -7.23 -13.56 -3.61
CA TRP A 50 -8.28 -14.26 -4.36
C TRP A 50 -8.13 -13.94 -5.85
N LEU A 51 -7.81 -12.69 -6.20
CA LEU A 51 -7.63 -12.29 -7.60
C LEU A 51 -6.45 -13.01 -8.25
N VAL A 52 -5.36 -13.22 -7.51
CA VAL A 52 -4.21 -14.00 -8.00
C VAL A 52 -4.56 -15.47 -8.21
N GLN A 53 -5.34 -16.07 -7.30
CA GLN A 53 -5.82 -17.44 -7.44
C GLN A 53 -6.72 -17.59 -8.68
N GLU A 54 -7.71 -16.70 -8.81
CA GLU A 54 -8.63 -16.68 -9.95
C GLU A 54 -7.91 -16.53 -11.29
N ALA A 55 -6.88 -15.67 -11.34
CA ALA A 55 -6.09 -15.48 -12.55
C ALA A 55 -5.30 -16.75 -12.94
N ILE A 56 -4.80 -17.51 -11.96
CA ILE A 56 -4.13 -18.80 -12.22
C ILE A 56 -5.14 -19.82 -12.74
N GLU A 57 -6.32 -19.94 -12.11
CA GLU A 57 -7.37 -20.86 -12.53
C GLU A 57 -7.89 -20.59 -13.94
N ARG A 58 -7.91 -19.31 -14.35
CA ARG A 58 -8.34 -18.88 -15.69
C ARG A 58 -7.20 -18.75 -16.70
N GLU A 59 -5.97 -19.05 -16.31
CA GLU A 59 -4.77 -18.87 -17.15
C GLU A 59 -4.60 -17.42 -17.67
N ILE A 60 -4.96 -16.41 -16.86
CA ILE A 60 -4.85 -14.99 -17.20
C ILE A 60 -3.55 -14.39 -16.66
N PRO A 61 -2.68 -13.78 -17.49
CA PRO A 61 -1.42 -13.21 -17.03
C PRO A 61 -1.62 -11.86 -16.31
N ILE A 62 -1.22 -11.81 -15.03
CA ILE A 62 -1.24 -10.59 -14.19
C ILE A 62 0.09 -10.35 -13.44
N PRO A 63 1.23 -10.24 -14.14
CA PRO A 63 2.55 -10.26 -13.52
C PRO A 63 2.78 -9.13 -12.51
N VAL A 64 2.38 -7.89 -12.83
CA VAL A 64 2.59 -6.72 -11.96
C VAL A 64 1.77 -6.79 -10.67
N ILE A 65 0.53 -7.29 -10.77
CA ILE A 65 -0.34 -7.47 -9.59
C ILE A 65 0.21 -8.59 -8.70
N THR A 66 0.65 -9.69 -9.31
CA THR A 66 1.26 -10.81 -8.59
C THR A 66 2.54 -10.36 -7.86
N GLN A 67 3.40 -9.58 -8.52
CA GLN A 67 4.58 -9.00 -7.89
C GLN A 67 4.22 -8.05 -6.75
N SER A 68 3.19 -7.20 -6.92
CA SER A 68 2.73 -6.29 -5.86
C SER A 68 2.27 -7.05 -4.62
N MET A 69 1.59 -8.19 -4.82
CA MET A 69 1.18 -9.08 -3.74
C MET A 69 2.39 -9.73 -3.03
N ILE A 70 3.44 -10.10 -3.77
CA ILE A 70 4.67 -10.64 -3.18
C ILE A 70 5.40 -9.57 -2.35
N GLU A 71 5.51 -8.34 -2.84
CA GLU A 71 6.12 -7.23 -2.07
C GLU A 71 5.30 -6.89 -0.81
N LEU A 72 3.97 -6.98 -0.89
CA LEU A 72 3.08 -6.84 0.27
C LEU A 72 3.40 -7.89 1.34
N LEU A 73 3.54 -9.17 0.96
CA LEU A 73 3.93 -10.24 1.89
C LEU A 73 5.32 -10.02 2.48
N LYS A 74 6.30 -9.70 1.63
CA LYS A 74 7.69 -9.44 2.01
C LYS A 74 7.84 -8.29 3.01
N SER A 75 6.94 -7.30 2.97
CA SER A 75 6.93 -6.20 3.93
C SER A 75 6.76 -6.63 5.39
N ARG A 76 6.23 -7.84 5.62
CA ARG A 76 5.97 -8.37 6.98
C ARG A 76 7.22 -8.91 7.67
N ASP A 77 8.24 -9.29 6.90
CA ASP A 77 9.44 -9.96 7.42
C ASP A 77 10.62 -9.02 7.61
N SER A 78 10.55 -7.79 7.07
CA SER A 78 11.68 -6.86 7.07
C SER A 78 11.27 -5.40 7.19
N LYS A 79 12.15 -4.55 7.73
CA LYS A 79 11.97 -3.10 7.69
C LYS A 79 12.02 -2.64 6.22
N ASN A 80 10.92 -2.04 5.76
CA ASN A 80 10.75 -1.62 4.38
C ASN A 80 10.14 -0.20 4.30
N ASP A 81 10.93 0.78 3.86
CA ASP A 81 10.48 2.19 3.74
C ASP A 81 9.47 2.38 2.61
N SER A 82 9.51 1.56 1.56
CA SER A 82 8.49 1.57 0.51
C SER A 82 7.14 1.13 1.06
N ALA A 83 7.11 0.14 1.96
CA ALA A 83 5.89 -0.27 2.65
C ALA A 83 5.34 0.84 3.57
N ARG A 84 6.21 1.58 4.27
CA ARG A 84 5.83 2.76 5.07
C ARG A 84 5.16 3.84 4.20
N ALA A 85 5.75 4.12 3.03
CA ALA A 85 5.18 5.06 2.07
C ALA A 85 3.78 4.62 1.60
N VAL A 86 3.60 3.33 1.29
CA VAL A 86 2.28 2.78 0.91
C VAL A 86 1.28 2.87 2.05
N ALA A 87 1.67 2.53 3.29
CA ALA A 87 0.82 2.65 4.47
C ALA A 87 0.38 4.11 4.71
N MET A 88 1.31 5.07 4.55
CA MET A 88 1.02 6.51 4.63
C MET A 88 -0.05 6.93 3.62
N MET A 89 0.11 6.54 2.35
CA MET A 89 -0.85 6.87 1.31
C MET A 89 -2.22 6.25 1.58
N ARG A 90 -2.27 4.97 2.00
CA ARG A 90 -3.51 4.25 2.36
C ARG A 90 -4.25 4.95 3.50
N HIS A 91 -3.54 5.36 4.54
CA HIS A 91 -4.13 6.14 5.60
C HIS A 91 -4.70 7.47 5.09
N GLY A 92 -3.98 8.14 4.19
CA GLY A 92 -4.36 9.44 3.64
C GLY A 92 -5.65 9.44 2.81
N PHE A 93 -5.89 8.42 1.96
CA PHE A 93 -7.10 8.39 1.12
C PHE A 93 -8.29 7.67 1.76
N GLY A 94 -8.05 6.66 2.60
CA GLY A 94 -9.09 5.74 3.07
C GLY A 94 -9.18 5.60 4.58
N GLY A 95 -8.36 6.34 5.34
CA GLY A 95 -8.30 6.19 6.79
C GLY A 95 -7.79 4.82 7.24
N HIS A 96 -7.11 4.07 6.36
CA HIS A 96 -6.59 2.75 6.71
C HIS A 96 -5.67 2.84 7.93
N PRO A 97 -5.79 1.90 8.88
CA PRO A 97 -5.04 1.93 10.13
C PRO A 97 -3.54 1.74 9.88
N TYR A 98 -2.75 2.37 10.72
CA TYR A 98 -1.31 2.10 10.76
C TYR A 98 -1.07 0.82 11.55
N GLY A 99 -0.75 -0.24 10.81
CA GLY A 99 -0.48 -1.56 11.39
C GLY A 99 -1.75 -2.31 11.76
N LYS A 100 -1.58 -3.33 12.60
CA LYS A 100 -2.58 -4.36 12.85
C LYS A 100 -3.92 -3.79 13.31
N ASP A 101 -4.95 -4.22 12.62
CA ASP A 101 -6.33 -3.89 12.91
C ASP A 101 -7.17 -5.16 12.94
N GLU A 102 -8.01 -5.32 13.98
CA GLU A 102 -8.77 -6.55 14.18
C GLU A 102 -9.84 -6.76 13.12
N TYR A 103 -10.44 -5.68 12.62
CA TYR A 103 -11.44 -5.75 11.56
C TYR A 103 -10.79 -6.22 10.25
N ILE A 104 -9.68 -5.62 9.83
CA ILE A 104 -8.95 -6.03 8.63
C ILE A 104 -8.43 -7.48 8.77
N ALA A 105 -7.90 -7.85 9.94
CA ALA A 105 -7.43 -9.21 10.19
C ALA A 105 -8.58 -10.25 10.11
N LYS A 106 -9.79 -9.87 10.53
CA LYS A 106 -10.98 -10.70 10.39
C LYS A 106 -11.40 -10.81 8.92
N GLU A 107 -11.48 -9.69 8.20
CA GLU A 107 -11.76 -9.63 6.75
C GLU A 107 -10.84 -10.56 5.97
N ARG A 108 -9.53 -10.54 6.26
CA ARG A 108 -8.56 -11.45 5.62
C ARG A 108 -8.90 -12.94 5.74
N LYS A 109 -9.53 -13.36 6.84
CA LYS A 109 -9.93 -14.75 7.05
C LYS A 109 -11.27 -15.08 6.40
N ILE A 110 -12.20 -14.13 6.38
CA ILE A 110 -13.59 -14.37 5.96
C ILE A 110 -13.89 -13.96 4.52
N SER A 111 -13.08 -13.09 3.92
CA SER A 111 -13.29 -12.55 2.56
C SER A 111 -13.30 -13.66 1.48
N ARG A 112 -12.83 -14.86 1.81
CA ARG A 112 -12.91 -16.06 0.96
C ARG A 112 -14.25 -16.81 1.04
N LEU A 113 -15.08 -16.55 2.04
CA LEU A 113 -16.27 -17.33 2.37
C LEU A 113 -17.58 -16.69 1.87
N HIS A 114 -17.51 -15.46 1.36
CA HIS A 114 -18.65 -14.76 0.79
C HIS A 114 -18.30 -14.31 -0.64
N PRO A 115 -19.07 -14.73 -1.65
CA PRO A 115 -19.06 -14.03 -2.93
C PRO A 115 -19.54 -12.60 -2.68
N ILE A 116 -18.76 -11.62 -3.15
CA ILE A 116 -19.18 -10.22 -3.21
C ILE A 116 -20.33 -10.09 -4.20
#